data_AF-A0A417CYC6-F1
#
_entry.id   AF-A0A417CYC6-F1
#
_cell.length_a   1.000
_cell.length_b   1.000
_cell.length_c   1.000
_cell.angle_alpha   90.00
_cell.angle_beta   90.00
_cell.angle_gamma   90.00
#
_symmetry.space_group_name_H-M   'P 1'
#
loop_
_entity.id
_entity.type
_entity.pdbx_description
1 polymer ?
#
loop_
_entity_poly.entity_id
_entity_poly.type
_entity_poly.pdbx_seq_one_letter_code
_entity_poly.pdbx_strand_id
1 'polypeptide(L)'
;MKKILALLFCSFFLLGCQNDAKTCQTLVENYCQTMQKGEVQKANTYLKQAQPSNIDQMAKEAGYTGKIKAYFVKYMKHVIGKQWDSYQVSDVSQGKDFYLVTVRAKGISAKAYQESGQDTFTEAFQAKLQANPNNKAKLFKDYYLQLEKEANQLPLVKRQVIFTCRQVKGEWKITSIDLD
;
A
#
# COMPACT_ATOMS: atom_id res chain seq x y z
N MET A 1 -13.57 38.67 35.76
CA MET A 1 -12.63 38.16 34.72
C MET A 1 -12.56 36.63 34.65
N LYS A 2 -13.67 35.88 34.78
CA LYS A 2 -13.68 34.40 34.66
C LYS A 2 -14.25 33.87 33.32
N LYS A 3 -15.00 34.70 32.58
CA LYS A 3 -15.67 34.29 31.33
C LYS A 3 -14.78 34.37 30.06
N ILE A 4 -13.73 35.21 30.07
CA ILE A 4 -12.84 35.38 28.92
C ILE A 4 -11.84 34.21 28.81
N LEU A 5 -11.45 33.61 29.94
CA LEU A 5 -10.48 32.51 29.96
C LEU A 5 -11.03 31.21 29.36
N ALA A 6 -12.34 30.96 29.50
CA ALA A 6 -13.01 29.80 28.92
C ALA A 6 -13.12 29.85 27.38
N LEU A 7 -13.30 31.05 26.82
CA LEU A 7 -13.37 31.26 25.36
C LEU A 7 -12.00 31.07 24.69
N LEU A 8 -10.90 31.49 25.33
CA LEU A 8 -9.55 31.25 24.82
C LEU A 8 -9.18 29.76 24.84
N PHE A 9 -9.54 29.02 25.90
CA PHE A 9 -9.28 27.59 25.97
C PHE A 9 -10.02 26.78 24.90
N CYS A 10 -11.27 27.12 24.58
CA CYS A 10 -12.00 26.47 23.49
C CYS A 10 -11.34 26.73 22.11
N SER A 11 -10.85 27.94 21.86
CA SER A 11 -10.22 28.28 20.58
C SER A 11 -8.90 27.53 20.34
N PHE A 12 -8.06 27.41 21.37
CA PHE A 12 -6.81 26.64 21.28
C PHE A 12 -7.06 25.14 21.13
N PHE A 13 -8.07 24.60 21.82
CA PHE A 13 -8.41 23.18 21.75
C PHE A 13 -8.98 22.79 20.37
N LEU A 14 -9.80 23.66 19.77
CA LEU A 14 -10.35 23.47 18.43
C LEU A 14 -9.27 23.59 17.33
N LEU A 15 -8.34 24.53 17.46
CA LEU A 15 -7.21 24.68 16.54
C LEU A 15 -6.25 23.47 16.60
N GLY A 16 -5.98 22.95 17.81
CA GLY A 16 -5.18 21.73 17.99
C GLY A 16 -5.82 20.51 17.35
N CYS A 17 -7.12 20.28 17.60
CA CYS A 17 -7.85 19.14 17.00
C CYS A 17 -7.94 19.21 15.47
N GLN A 18 -8.12 20.41 14.90
CA GLN A 18 -8.12 20.59 13.44
C GLN A 18 -6.73 20.30 12.83
N ASN A 19 -5.66 20.67 13.53
CA ASN A 19 -4.29 20.43 13.08
C ASN A 19 -3.92 18.94 13.13
N ASP A 20 -4.32 18.24 14.20
CA ASP A 20 -4.07 16.80 14.34
C ASP A 20 -4.87 15.96 13.34
N ALA A 21 -6.14 16.30 13.10
CA ALA A 21 -6.96 15.64 12.08
C ALA A 21 -6.34 15.78 10.68
N LYS A 22 -5.90 17.00 10.32
CA LYS A 22 -5.22 17.27 9.03
C LYS A 22 -3.87 16.56 8.93
N THR A 23 -3.14 16.46 10.04
CA THR A 23 -1.87 15.71 10.10
C THR A 23 -2.11 14.23 9.82
N CYS A 24 -3.14 13.64 10.43
CA CYS A 24 -3.53 12.25 10.20
C CYS A 24 -3.99 12.00 8.76
N GLN A 25 -4.80 12.91 8.20
CA GLN A 25 -5.19 12.84 6.79
C GLN A 25 -3.98 12.87 5.87
N THR A 26 -3.07 13.83 6.06
CA THR A 26 -1.86 13.98 5.23
C THR A 26 -0.97 12.75 5.31
N LEU A 27 -0.84 12.15 6.50
CA LEU A 27 -0.11 10.91 6.73
C LEU A 27 -0.68 9.75 5.89
N VAL A 28 -2.01 9.59 5.88
CA VAL A 28 -2.71 8.55 5.13
C VAL A 28 -2.65 8.80 3.62
N GLU A 29 -2.78 10.05 3.18
CA GLU A 29 -2.61 10.42 1.76
C GLU A 29 -1.21 10.10 1.26
N ASN A 30 -0.18 10.43 2.04
CA ASN A 30 1.21 10.10 1.72
C ASN A 30 1.45 8.59 1.65
N TYR A 31 0.85 7.82 2.57
CA TYR A 31 0.89 6.36 2.52
C TYR A 31 0.26 5.84 1.22
N CYS A 32 -0.96 6.28 0.89
CA CYS A 32 -1.67 5.84 -0.32
C CYS A 32 -0.92 6.20 -1.60
N GLN A 33 -0.40 7.43 -1.72
CA GLN A 33 0.46 7.87 -2.82
C GLN A 33 1.72 7.03 -2.97
N THR A 34 2.32 6.64 -1.85
CA THR A 34 3.54 5.81 -1.84
C THR A 34 3.22 4.38 -2.27
N MET A 35 2.09 3.83 -1.83
CA MET A 35 1.60 2.52 -2.26
C MET A 35 1.20 2.50 -3.73
N GLN A 36 0.62 3.58 -4.26
CA GLN A 36 0.36 3.75 -5.70
C GLN A 36 1.62 3.64 -6.57
N LYS A 37 2.77 4.01 -6.03
CA LYS A 37 4.09 3.87 -6.70
C LYS A 37 4.74 2.50 -6.47
N GLY A 38 4.08 1.61 -5.71
CA GLY A 38 4.64 0.32 -5.30
C GLY A 38 5.82 0.44 -4.32
N GLU A 39 6.01 1.59 -3.67
CA GLU A 39 7.16 1.86 -2.80
C GLU A 39 6.92 1.33 -1.36
N VAL A 40 6.71 0.02 -1.22
CA VAL A 40 6.29 -0.63 0.05
C VAL A 40 7.21 -0.31 1.23
N GLN A 41 8.54 -0.36 1.03
CA GLN A 41 9.49 -0.06 2.10
C GLN A 41 9.39 1.39 2.59
N LYS A 42 9.09 2.33 1.69
CA LYS A 42 8.86 3.73 2.07
C LYS A 42 7.50 3.89 2.74
N ALA A 43 6.47 3.19 2.26
CA ALA A 43 5.14 3.20 2.87
C ALA A 43 5.17 2.69 4.32
N ASN A 44 6.01 1.70 4.62
CA ASN A 44 6.22 1.16 5.95
C ASN A 44 6.73 2.21 6.97
N THR A 45 7.36 3.31 6.53
CA THR A 45 7.83 4.38 7.43
C THR A 45 6.70 5.19 8.08
N TYR A 46 5.50 5.15 7.48
CA TYR A 46 4.29 5.78 8.01
C TYR A 46 3.57 4.92 9.05
N LEU A 47 3.92 3.62 9.14
CA LEU A 47 3.28 2.66 10.03
C LEU A 47 4.00 2.60 11.38
N LYS A 48 3.25 2.34 12.45
CA LYS A 48 3.81 1.99 13.77
C LYS A 48 4.54 0.64 13.70
N GLN A 49 3.95 -0.32 13.00
CA GLN A 49 4.51 -1.65 12.76
C GLN A 49 4.56 -1.86 11.25
N ALA A 50 5.77 -2.09 10.73
CA ALA A 50 5.95 -2.37 9.32
C ALA A 50 5.15 -3.62 8.92
N GLN A 51 4.55 -3.60 7.73
CA GLN A 51 4.01 -4.83 7.16
C GLN A 51 5.17 -5.76 6.77
N PRO A 52 5.01 -7.08 6.91
CA PRO A 52 6.06 -8.05 6.61
C PRO A 52 6.43 -8.11 5.12
N SER A 53 5.66 -7.44 4.25
CA SER A 53 5.90 -7.43 2.81
C SER A 53 7.16 -6.65 2.45
N ASN A 54 8.20 -7.40 2.07
CA ASN A 54 9.41 -6.86 1.46
C ASN A 54 9.58 -7.51 0.09
N ILE A 55 9.33 -6.76 -0.99
CA ILE A 55 9.44 -7.25 -2.37
C ILE A 55 10.83 -7.86 -2.63
N ASP A 56 11.89 -7.29 -2.05
CA ASP A 56 13.25 -7.81 -2.17
C ASP A 56 13.42 -9.16 -1.46
N GLN A 57 12.73 -9.36 -0.34
CA GLN A 57 12.73 -10.63 0.39
C GLN A 57 11.98 -11.71 -0.40
N MET A 58 10.81 -11.38 -0.97
CA MET A 58 10.07 -12.30 -1.85
C MET A 58 10.93 -12.73 -3.04
N ALA A 59 11.64 -11.78 -3.66
CA ALA A 59 12.56 -12.08 -4.75
C ALA A 59 13.69 -13.02 -4.30
N LYS A 60 14.23 -12.81 -3.10
CA LYS A 60 15.28 -13.65 -2.51
C LYS A 60 14.78 -15.06 -2.22
N GLU A 61 13.60 -15.21 -1.62
CA GLU A 61 12.97 -16.49 -1.30
C GLU A 61 12.65 -17.30 -2.56
N ALA A 62 12.25 -16.62 -3.65
CA ALA A 62 12.07 -17.23 -4.97
C ALA A 62 13.40 -17.52 -5.71
N GLY A 63 14.56 -17.19 -5.13
CA GLY A 63 15.88 -17.39 -5.74
C GLY A 63 16.18 -16.46 -6.92
N TYR A 64 15.44 -15.35 -7.07
CA TYR A 64 15.62 -14.40 -8.15
C TYR A 64 16.82 -13.48 -7.90
N THR A 65 17.76 -13.45 -8.86
CA THR A 65 18.98 -12.65 -8.78
C THR A 65 19.23 -11.83 -10.07
N GLY A 66 20.11 -10.83 -10.03
CA GLY A 66 20.48 -10.03 -11.20
C GLY A 66 19.29 -9.41 -11.95
N LYS A 67 19.26 -9.55 -13.28
CA LYS A 67 18.18 -9.01 -14.14
C LYS A 67 16.81 -9.63 -13.83
N ILE A 68 16.79 -10.88 -13.37
CA ILE A 68 15.56 -11.59 -12.99
C ILE A 68 14.92 -10.88 -11.79
N LYS A 69 15.70 -10.63 -10.72
CA LYS A 69 15.24 -9.83 -9.59
C LYS A 69 14.68 -8.48 -10.01
N ALA A 70 15.37 -7.76 -10.89
CA ALA A 70 14.95 -6.42 -11.32
C ALA A 70 13.56 -6.41 -11.99
N TYR A 71 13.29 -7.38 -12.88
CA TYR A 71 11.98 -7.50 -13.51
C TYR A 71 10.89 -7.93 -12.52
N PHE A 72 11.19 -8.86 -11.60
CA PHE A 72 10.26 -9.25 -10.53
C PHE A 72 9.84 -8.04 -9.69
N VAL A 73 10.82 -7.26 -9.22
CA VAL A 73 10.58 -6.07 -8.42
C VAL A 73 9.73 -5.07 -9.20
N LYS A 74 10.02 -4.86 -10.49
CA LYS A 74 9.21 -3.99 -11.36
C LYS A 74 7.75 -4.46 -11.44
N TYR A 75 7.53 -5.75 -11.67
CA TYR A 75 6.19 -6.33 -11.75
C TYR A 75 5.43 -6.20 -10.42
N MET A 76 6.04 -6.55 -9.29
CA MET A 76 5.39 -6.42 -7.98
C MET A 76 5.01 -4.97 -7.67
N LYS A 77 5.90 -4.01 -7.99
CA LYS A 77 5.57 -2.58 -7.86
C LYS A 77 4.35 -2.19 -8.68
N HIS A 78 4.25 -2.70 -9.91
CA HIS A 78 3.10 -2.47 -10.80
C HIS A 78 1.81 -3.03 -10.20
N VAL A 79 1.82 -4.28 -9.73
CA VAL A 79 0.66 -4.92 -9.09
C VAL A 79 0.22 -4.15 -7.85
N ILE A 80 1.14 -3.82 -6.95
CA ILE A 80 0.84 -3.06 -5.73
C ILE A 80 0.31 -1.66 -6.06
N GLY A 81 0.90 -0.99 -7.04
CA GLY A 81 0.39 0.30 -7.52
C GLY A 81 -1.05 0.19 -8.01
N LYS A 82 -1.36 -0.87 -8.77
CA LYS A 82 -2.70 -1.18 -9.26
C LYS A 82 -3.69 -1.62 -8.18
N GLN A 83 -3.23 -2.16 -7.04
CA GLN A 83 -4.09 -2.35 -5.87
C GLN A 83 -4.57 -1.01 -5.30
N TRP A 84 -3.89 0.09 -5.60
CA TRP A 84 -4.25 1.46 -5.20
C TRP A 84 -4.53 2.36 -6.40
N ASP A 85 -4.96 1.80 -7.54
CA ASP A 85 -5.11 2.49 -8.85
C ASP A 85 -5.72 3.91 -8.74
N SER A 86 -6.77 4.07 -7.93
CA SER A 86 -7.19 5.38 -7.45
C SER A 86 -7.64 5.35 -6.01
N TYR A 87 -7.57 6.49 -5.32
CA TYR A 87 -8.10 6.62 -3.97
C TYR A 87 -8.61 8.05 -3.72
N GLN A 88 -9.50 8.18 -2.74
CA GLN A 88 -10.00 9.44 -2.23
C GLN A 88 -10.23 9.32 -0.73
N VAL A 89 -9.69 10.25 0.06
CA VAL A 89 -10.08 10.40 1.47
C VAL A 89 -11.52 10.91 1.50
N SER A 90 -12.42 10.15 2.14
CA SER A 90 -13.85 10.48 2.21
C SER A 90 -14.28 11.07 3.54
N ASP A 91 -13.60 10.72 4.64
CA ASP A 91 -13.94 11.20 5.98
C ASP A 91 -12.74 11.14 6.93
N VAL A 92 -12.74 12.02 7.92
CA VAL A 92 -11.80 11.99 9.05
C VAL A 92 -12.60 12.18 10.34
N SER A 93 -12.63 11.16 11.19
CA SER A 93 -13.35 11.20 12.46
C SER A 93 -12.40 11.08 13.65
N GLN A 94 -12.75 11.78 14.74
CA GLN A 94 -11.97 11.82 15.96
C GLN A 94 -12.50 10.79 16.98
N GLY A 95 -11.61 9.92 17.45
CA GLY A 95 -11.79 9.11 18.64
C GLY A 95 -11.21 9.79 19.88
N LYS A 96 -11.20 9.09 21.02
CA LYS A 96 -10.68 9.64 22.29
C LYS A 96 -9.20 10.02 22.21
N ASP A 97 -8.38 9.14 21.60
CA ASP A 97 -6.92 9.24 21.51
C ASP A 97 -6.39 8.86 20.12
N PHE A 98 -7.27 8.86 19.11
CA PHE A 98 -6.94 8.47 17.74
C PHE A 98 -7.81 9.21 16.73
N TYR A 99 -7.40 9.17 15.46
CA TYR A 99 -8.22 9.58 14.32
C TYR A 99 -8.44 8.40 13.39
N LEU A 100 -9.65 8.28 12.84
CA LEU A 100 -9.95 7.38 11.74
C LEU A 100 -9.98 8.17 10.45
N VAL A 101 -9.24 7.71 9.45
CA VAL A 101 -9.29 8.27 8.09
C VAL A 101 -9.89 7.22 7.19
N THR A 102 -11.07 7.52 6.64
CA THR A 102 -11.76 6.63 5.71
C THR A 102 -11.34 6.98 4.29
N VAL A 103 -10.86 5.97 3.56
CA VAL A 103 -10.40 6.09 2.18
C VAL A 103 -11.25 5.19 1.29
N ARG A 104 -11.84 5.79 0.26
CA ARG A 104 -12.45 5.05 -0.85
C ARG A 104 -11.36 4.76 -1.87
N ALA A 105 -10.98 3.50 -2.01
CA ALA A 105 -9.97 3.05 -2.95
C ALA A 105 -10.62 2.25 -4.09
N LYS A 106 -10.01 2.31 -5.27
CA LYS A 106 -10.28 1.43 -6.39
C LYS A 106 -8.99 0.74 -6.78
N GLY A 107 -9.02 -0.58 -6.92
CA GLY A 107 -7.84 -1.33 -7.30
C GLY A 107 -8.10 -2.80 -7.53
N ILE A 108 -7.05 -3.53 -7.91
CA ILE A 108 -7.09 -4.99 -8.03
C ILE A 108 -7.47 -5.59 -6.67
N SER A 109 -8.46 -6.48 -6.66
CA SER A 109 -8.82 -7.23 -5.45
C SER A 109 -7.85 -8.38 -5.22
N ALA A 110 -7.62 -8.74 -3.94
CA ALA A 110 -6.83 -9.92 -3.61
C ALA A 110 -7.39 -11.19 -4.25
N LYS A 111 -8.73 -11.33 -4.27
CA LYS A 111 -9.43 -12.43 -4.92
C LYS A 111 -9.15 -12.50 -6.43
N ALA A 112 -9.30 -11.39 -7.15
CA ALA A 112 -9.05 -11.35 -8.60
C ALA A 112 -7.58 -11.64 -8.93
N TYR A 113 -6.65 -11.17 -8.08
CA TYR A 113 -5.24 -11.50 -8.22
C TYR A 113 -4.97 -13.00 -7.99
N GLN A 114 -5.53 -13.59 -6.93
CA GLN A 114 -5.40 -15.03 -6.65
C GLN A 114 -6.02 -15.89 -7.76
N GLU A 115 -7.24 -15.56 -8.21
CA GLU A 115 -7.97 -16.29 -9.25
C GLU A 115 -7.33 -16.16 -10.63
N SER A 116 -6.51 -15.12 -10.86
CA SER A 116 -5.77 -14.96 -12.11
C SER A 116 -4.66 -16.00 -12.32
N GLY A 117 -4.34 -16.80 -11.29
CA GLY A 117 -3.26 -17.78 -11.35
C GLY A 117 -1.87 -17.16 -11.36
N GLN A 118 -1.75 -15.85 -11.15
CA GLN A 118 -0.47 -15.15 -11.09
C GLN A 118 0.44 -15.67 -9.95
N ASP A 119 -0.12 -16.29 -8.91
CA ASP A 119 0.62 -16.99 -7.84
C ASP A 119 1.23 -18.32 -8.31
N THR A 120 0.47 -19.11 -9.08
CA THR A 120 0.91 -20.41 -9.64
C THR A 120 1.88 -20.27 -10.83
N PHE A 121 2.02 -19.06 -11.34
CA PHE A 121 2.83 -18.72 -12.51
C PHE A 121 4.33 -18.94 -12.29
N THR A 122 4.78 -18.99 -11.04
CA THR A 122 6.15 -19.36 -10.67
C THR A 122 6.47 -20.81 -11.10
N GLU A 123 5.53 -21.75 -10.96
CA GLU A 123 5.73 -23.15 -11.30
C GLU A 123 5.80 -23.37 -12.82
N ALA A 124 4.88 -22.75 -13.57
CA ALA A 124 4.87 -22.76 -15.02
C ALA A 124 6.13 -22.13 -15.63
N PHE A 125 6.66 -21.09 -14.98
CA PHE A 125 7.94 -20.48 -15.36
C PHE A 125 9.12 -21.42 -15.12
N GLN A 126 9.19 -22.02 -13.93
CA GLN A 126 10.27 -22.95 -13.59
C GLN A 126 10.32 -24.12 -14.57
N ALA A 127 9.16 -24.66 -14.98
CA ALA A 127 9.09 -25.69 -16.02
C ALA A 127 9.64 -25.20 -17.38
N LYS A 128 9.25 -24.00 -17.83
CA LYS A 128 9.77 -23.41 -19.08
C LYS A 128 11.27 -23.08 -19.02
N LEU A 129 11.76 -22.69 -17.84
CA LEU A 129 13.16 -22.41 -17.57
C LEU A 129 14.02 -23.67 -17.60
N GLN A 130 13.52 -24.76 -17.01
CA GLN A 130 14.15 -26.08 -17.06
C GLN A 130 14.24 -26.60 -18.50
N ALA A 131 13.19 -26.39 -19.31
CA ALA A 131 13.19 -26.78 -20.71
C ALA A 131 14.16 -25.95 -21.59
N ASN A 132 14.52 -24.73 -21.19
CA ASN A 132 15.33 -23.81 -22.00
C ASN A 132 16.38 -23.03 -21.17
N PRO A 133 17.44 -23.71 -20.69
CA PRO A 133 18.39 -23.14 -19.74
C PRO A 133 19.28 -22.01 -20.32
N ASN A 134 19.40 -21.91 -21.64
CA ASN A 134 20.34 -20.97 -22.29
C ASN A 134 19.73 -19.61 -22.66
N ASN A 135 18.40 -19.41 -22.47
CA ASN A 135 17.69 -18.18 -22.85
C ASN A 135 16.90 -17.52 -21.70
N LYS A 136 17.31 -17.81 -20.45
CA LYS A 136 16.59 -17.45 -19.21
C LYS A 136 16.12 -15.99 -19.17
N ALA A 137 17.00 -15.03 -19.50
CA ALA A 137 16.68 -13.61 -19.37
C ALA A 137 15.63 -13.12 -20.39
N LYS A 138 15.66 -13.62 -21.64
CA LYS A 138 14.68 -13.24 -22.67
C LYS A 138 13.33 -13.86 -22.35
N LEU A 139 13.31 -15.17 -22.04
CA LEU A 139 12.10 -15.86 -21.63
C LEU A 139 11.45 -15.18 -20.44
N PHE A 140 12.24 -14.76 -19.46
CA PHE A 140 11.71 -14.06 -18.30
C PHE A 140 11.17 -12.66 -18.62
N LYS A 141 11.85 -11.88 -19.47
CA LYS A 141 11.38 -10.56 -19.90
C LYS A 141 10.02 -10.66 -20.61
N ASP A 142 9.91 -11.52 -21.61
CA ASP A 142 8.68 -11.65 -22.40
C ASP A 142 7.52 -12.13 -21.52
N TYR A 143 7.82 -13.04 -20.61
CA TYR A 143 6.89 -13.59 -19.63
C TYR A 143 6.43 -12.54 -18.60
N TYR A 144 7.30 -11.65 -18.13
CA TYR A 144 6.88 -10.54 -17.28
C TYR A 144 6.05 -9.49 -17.98
N LEU A 145 6.37 -9.18 -19.24
CA LEU A 145 5.56 -8.27 -20.02
C LEU A 145 4.14 -8.82 -20.23
N GLN A 146 4.00 -10.14 -20.32
CA GLN A 146 2.69 -10.80 -20.33
C GLN A 146 1.96 -10.61 -18.99
N LEU A 147 2.61 -10.88 -17.85
CA LEU A 147 2.01 -10.65 -16.53
C LEU A 147 1.59 -9.21 -16.30
N GLU A 148 2.42 -8.25 -16.70
CA GLU A 148 2.12 -6.82 -16.58
C GLU A 148 0.85 -6.48 -17.39
N LYS A 149 0.69 -7.06 -18.59
CA LYS A 149 -0.52 -6.92 -19.41
C LYS A 149 -1.74 -7.57 -18.75
N GLU A 150 -1.60 -8.80 -18.24
CA GLU A 150 -2.69 -9.51 -17.57
C GLU A 150 -3.14 -8.78 -16.30
N ALA A 151 -2.19 -8.28 -15.48
CA ALA A 151 -2.48 -7.46 -14.32
C ALA A 151 -3.27 -6.18 -14.67
N ASN A 152 -3.01 -5.58 -15.84
CA ASN A 152 -3.79 -4.42 -16.32
C ASN A 152 -5.22 -4.77 -16.75
N GLN A 153 -5.51 -6.04 -16.99
CA GLN A 153 -6.85 -6.53 -17.36
C GLN A 153 -7.65 -7.02 -16.15
N LEU A 154 -7.02 -7.14 -14.98
CA LEU A 154 -7.71 -7.59 -13.78
C LEU A 154 -8.80 -6.60 -13.37
N PRO A 155 -9.98 -7.09 -12.96
CA PRO A 155 -11.08 -6.23 -12.58
C PRO A 155 -10.69 -5.39 -11.35
N LEU A 156 -10.95 -4.09 -11.46
CA LEU A 156 -10.78 -3.16 -10.36
C LEU A 156 -12.06 -3.07 -9.55
N VAL A 157 -11.96 -3.31 -8.26
CA VAL A 157 -13.08 -3.21 -7.31
C VAL A 157 -12.97 -1.93 -6.50
N LYS A 158 -14.11 -1.35 -6.14
CA LYS A 158 -14.17 -0.28 -5.15
C LYS A 158 -14.17 -0.93 -3.76
N ARG A 159 -13.44 -0.33 -2.82
CA ARG A 159 -13.40 -0.76 -1.43
C ARG A 159 -13.26 0.44 -0.51
N GLN A 160 -13.69 0.27 0.74
CA GLN A 160 -13.45 1.23 1.80
C GLN A 160 -12.30 0.70 2.67
N VAL A 161 -11.34 1.58 2.96
CA VAL A 161 -10.20 1.28 3.81
C VAL A 161 -10.20 2.28 4.94
N ILE A 162 -10.17 1.80 6.17
CA ILE A 162 -10.18 2.62 7.38
C ILE A 162 -8.78 2.58 7.98
N PHE A 163 -8.18 3.76 8.12
CA PHE A 163 -6.86 3.91 8.72
C PHE A 163 -7.00 4.48 10.13
N THR A 164 -6.38 3.83 11.11
CA THR A 164 -6.31 4.36 12.48
C THR A 164 -4.97 5.05 12.73
N CYS A 165 -4.99 6.35 12.95
CA CYS A 165 -3.81 7.15 13.28
C CYS A 165 -3.75 7.41 14.80
N ARG A 166 -2.56 7.21 15.41
CA ARG A 166 -2.28 7.52 16.83
C ARG A 166 -0.93 8.20 16.98
N GLN A 167 -0.76 8.97 18.04
CA GLN A 167 0.57 9.40 18.47
C GLN A 167 1.34 8.23 19.10
N VAL A 168 2.55 8.01 18.62
CA VAL A 168 3.50 7.02 19.13
C VAL A 168 4.80 7.76 19.42
N LYS A 169 5.14 7.90 20.70
CA LYS A 169 6.34 8.63 21.15
C LYS A 169 6.43 10.06 20.59
N GLY A 170 5.29 10.75 20.47
CA GLY A 170 5.21 12.14 19.98
C GLY A 170 5.08 12.28 18.45
N GLU A 171 5.10 11.20 17.68
CA GLU A 171 4.87 11.22 16.23
C GLU A 171 3.54 10.58 15.86
N TRP A 172 2.79 11.18 14.94
CA TRP A 172 1.61 10.55 14.36
C TRP A 172 2.02 9.39 13.44
N LYS A 173 1.47 8.20 13.69
CA LYS A 173 1.68 6.97 12.91
C LYS A 173 0.36 6.28 12.59
N ILE A 174 0.31 5.58 11.47
CA ILE A 174 -0.77 4.64 11.16
C ILE A 174 -0.55 3.38 12.01
N THR A 175 -1.56 3.00 12.79
CA THR A 175 -1.51 1.90 13.75
C THR A 175 -2.35 0.70 13.34
N SER A 176 -3.40 0.91 12.54
CA SER A 176 -4.14 -0.16 11.86
C SER A 176 -4.58 0.31 10.48
N ILE A 177 -4.81 -0.68 9.62
CA ILE A 177 -5.41 -0.52 8.29
C ILE A 177 -6.44 -1.63 8.18
N ASP A 178 -7.70 -1.26 8.16
CA ASP A 178 -8.82 -2.18 8.18
C ASP A 178 -9.57 -2.07 6.84
N LEU A 179 -9.94 -3.22 6.29
CA LEU A 179 -10.82 -3.31 5.12
C LEU A 179 -12.23 -3.50 5.63
N ASP A 180 -13.12 -2.60 5.25
CA ASP A 180 -14.56 -2.71 5.51
C ASP A 180 -15.22 -3.66 4.50
#